data_AF-A0A0J9T683-F1
#
_entry.id   AF-A0A0J9T683-F1
#
_cell.length_a   1.000
_cell.length_b   1.000
_cell.length_c   1.000
_cell.angle_alpha   90.00
_cell.angle_beta   90.00
_cell.angle_gamma   90.00
#
_symmetry.space_group_name_H-M   'P 1'
#
loop_
_entity.id
_entity.type
_entity.pdbx_description
1 polymer ?
#
loop_
_entity_poly.entity_id
_entity_poly.type
_entity_poly.pdbx_seq_one_letter_code
_entity_poly.pdbx_strand_id
1 'polypeptide(L)'
;MLLTVAAEEIAQLQAHTNRRPLEGISPHTAYTMSYPYYTEFFVRFPKFKEREESERTVDPRIELEKKCQAKCVRPVNEYQSCVSRVQAKPEMKGNCLGQHEEMYMCIDHCVAKDLFNYLV
;
A
#
# COMPACT_ATOMS: atom_id res chain seq x y z
N MET A 1 15.62 13.08 -24.70
CA MET A 1 14.59 12.03 -24.87
C MET A 1 14.49 11.06 -23.69
N LEU A 2 15.47 10.97 -22.78
CA LEU A 2 15.39 10.11 -21.58
C LEU A 2 14.64 10.73 -20.39
N LEU A 3 14.41 12.06 -20.38
CA LEU A 3 13.78 12.76 -19.25
C LEU A 3 12.25 12.73 -19.28
N THR A 4 11.62 12.39 -20.40
CA THR A 4 10.15 12.35 -20.53
C THR A 4 9.56 11.04 -20.03
N VAL A 5 10.32 9.94 -20.04
CA VAL A 5 9.85 8.61 -19.60
C VAL A 5 9.73 8.52 -18.07
N ALA A 6 10.64 9.19 -17.33
CA ALA A 6 10.60 9.19 -15.87
C ALA A 6 9.41 9.97 -15.27
N ALA A 7 8.86 10.94 -16.01
CA ALA A 7 7.71 11.72 -15.54
C ALA A 7 6.39 10.94 -15.61
N GLU A 8 6.26 10.01 -16.56
CA GLU A 8 5.05 9.18 -16.70
C GLU A 8 4.98 8.06 -15.66
N GLU A 9 6.11 7.50 -15.21
CA GLU A 9 6.13 6.48 -14.14
C GLU A 9 5.78 7.06 -12.75
N ILE A 10 6.12 8.32 -12.48
CA ILE A 10 5.78 8.99 -11.20
C ILE A 10 4.27 9.24 -11.10
N ALA A 11 3.59 9.52 -12.21
CA ALA A 11 2.15 9.76 -12.24
C ALA A 11 1.32 8.52 -11.88
N GLN A 12 1.81 7.31 -12.20
CA GLN A 12 1.10 6.06 -11.90
C GLN A 12 1.17 5.67 -10.41
N LEU A 13 2.24 6.06 -9.71
CA LEU A 13 2.36 5.87 -8.25
C LEU A 13 1.42 6.78 -7.45
N GLN A 14 1.05 7.96 -7.99
CA GLN A 14 0.10 8.87 -7.34
C GLN A 14 -1.38 8.44 -7.50
N ALA A 15 -1.68 7.53 -8.44
CA ALA A 15 -3.03 7.01 -8.63
C ALA A 15 -3.43 5.96 -7.57
N HIS A 16 -2.45 5.24 -7.01
CA HIS A 16 -2.69 4.21 -5.98
C HIS A 16 -2.66 4.73 -4.54
N THR A 17 -2.10 5.93 -4.30
CA THR A 17 -2.06 6.56 -2.97
C THR A 17 -3.23 7.50 -2.69
N ASN A 18 -4.06 7.80 -3.70
CA ASN A 18 -5.35 8.45 -3.49
C ASN A 18 -6.34 7.47 -2.84
N ARG A 19 -6.32 7.39 -1.50
CA ARG A 19 -7.49 6.94 -0.75
C ARG A 19 -8.64 7.86 -1.17
N ARG A 20 -9.61 7.28 -1.90
CA ARG A 20 -10.90 7.93 -2.15
C ARG A 20 -11.42 8.50 -0.81
N PRO A 21 -11.97 9.73 -0.79
CA PRO A 21 -12.77 10.16 0.35
C PRO A 21 -13.85 9.10 0.56
N LEU A 22 -14.05 8.66 1.81
CA LEU A 22 -15.16 7.78 2.15
C LEU A 22 -16.46 8.58 2.05
N GLU A 23 -16.96 8.76 0.83
CA GLU A 23 -18.32 9.23 0.60
C GLU A 23 -19.27 8.04 0.79
N GLY A 24 -20.14 8.14 1.80
CA GLY A 24 -21.41 7.41 1.80
C GLY A 24 -21.46 6.08 2.56
N ILE A 25 -20.97 6.03 3.81
CA ILE A 25 -21.48 5.00 4.73
C ILE A 25 -22.89 5.42 5.17
N SER A 26 -23.90 4.84 4.52
CA SER A 26 -25.31 4.91 4.93
C SER A 26 -25.47 4.37 6.37
N PRO A 27 -26.15 5.08 7.28
CA PRO A 27 -26.14 4.81 8.72
C PRO A 27 -27.08 3.67 9.17
N HIS A 28 -27.57 2.80 8.29
CA HIS A 28 -28.62 1.83 8.63
C HIS A 28 -28.21 0.37 8.47
N THR A 29 -27.13 -0.04 9.14
CA THR A 29 -27.05 -1.39 9.72
C THR A 29 -26.35 -1.28 11.07
N ALA A 30 -27.17 -1.14 12.11
CA ALA A 30 -26.76 -1.03 13.49
C ALA A 30 -26.14 -2.34 13.99
N TYR A 31 -24.81 -2.40 14.06
CA TYR A 31 -24.14 -3.29 15.00
C TYR A 31 -24.15 -2.57 16.35
N THR A 32 -24.91 -3.10 17.31
CA THR A 32 -25.05 -2.52 18.64
C THR A 32 -23.76 -2.74 19.45
N MET A 33 -22.81 -1.80 19.37
CA MET A 33 -21.69 -1.78 20.29
C MET A 33 -22.17 -1.29 21.66
N SER A 34 -22.10 -2.16 22.66
CA SER A 34 -22.68 -2.03 24.01
C SER A 34 -21.89 -1.15 24.99
N TYR A 35 -21.12 -0.16 24.53
CA TYR A 35 -20.37 0.72 25.45
C TYR A 35 -21.01 2.12 25.53
N PRO A 36 -21.46 2.56 26.71
CA PRO A 36 -22.04 3.89 26.89
C PRO A 36 -20.93 4.92 27.10
N TYR A 37 -20.28 5.36 26.02
CA TYR A 37 -19.38 6.53 26.06
C TYR A 37 -19.61 7.40 24.82
N TYR A 38 -20.73 8.12 24.80
CA TYR A 38 -20.91 9.30 23.95
C TYR A 38 -19.89 10.37 24.39
N THR A 39 -18.90 10.68 23.56
CA THR A 39 -17.95 11.79 23.80
C THR A 39 -18.29 12.97 22.90
N GLU A 40 -19.54 13.43 22.92
CA GLU A 40 -20.04 14.32 21.87
C GLU A 40 -20.06 15.82 22.19
N PHE A 41 -19.28 16.37 23.13
CA PHE A 41 -19.34 17.84 23.32
C PHE A 41 -18.07 18.67 23.45
N PHE A 42 -16.90 18.13 23.83
CA PHE A 42 -15.67 18.95 23.88
C PHE A 42 -14.38 18.19 23.54
N VAL A 43 -14.41 17.25 22.60
CA VAL A 43 -13.17 16.68 22.06
C VAL A 43 -12.66 17.58 20.93
N ARG A 44 -11.93 18.65 21.28
CA ARG A 44 -11.13 19.39 20.31
C ARG A 44 -9.95 18.50 19.93
N PHE A 45 -10.11 17.67 18.91
CA PHE A 45 -8.99 16.86 18.42
C PHE A 45 -7.84 17.80 18.00
N PRO A 46 -6.61 17.57 18.47
CA PRO A 46 -5.47 18.33 17.99
C PRO A 46 -5.37 18.15 16.48
N LYS A 47 -5.21 19.27 15.75
CA LYS A 47 -4.99 19.21 14.30
C LYS A 47 -3.62 18.58 14.08
N PHE A 48 -3.60 17.35 13.57
CA PHE A 48 -2.36 16.71 13.14
C PHE A 48 -1.74 17.55 12.02
N LYS A 49 -0.55 18.10 12.26
CA LYS A 49 0.23 18.77 11.22
C LYS A 49 1.15 17.72 10.62
N GLU A 50 0.94 17.38 9.36
CA GLU A 50 1.88 16.57 8.62
C GLU A 50 3.27 17.24 8.65
N ARG A 51 4.30 16.47 8.98
CA ARG A 51 5.69 16.91 8.92
C ARG A 51 6.11 17.10 7.46
N GLU A 52 6.97 18.08 7.17
CA GLU A 52 7.52 18.27 5.82
C GLU A 52 8.34 17.05 5.39
N GLU A 53 8.32 16.69 4.12
CA GLU A 53 8.95 15.45 3.61
C GLU A 53 10.45 15.34 3.94
N SER A 54 11.16 16.48 3.91
CA SER A 54 12.58 16.58 4.27
C SER A 54 12.89 16.24 5.73
N GLU A 55 11.91 16.38 6.62
CA GLU A 55 12.09 16.10 8.04
C GLU A 55 11.60 14.68 8.42
N ARG A 56 10.97 13.93 7.50
CA ARG A 56 10.44 12.59 7.79
C ARG A 56 11.58 11.56 7.75
N THR A 57 11.67 10.73 8.78
CA THR A 57 12.53 9.54 8.75
C THR A 57 12.02 8.58 7.67
N VAL A 58 12.93 8.11 6.80
CA VAL A 58 12.62 7.13 5.75
C VAL A 58 12.29 5.78 6.38
N ASP A 59 11.23 5.12 5.91
CA ASP A 59 10.85 3.79 6.38
C ASP A 59 11.90 2.73 5.96
N PRO A 60 12.55 2.04 6.92
CA PRO A 60 13.52 0.99 6.62
C PRO A 60 12.92 -0.20 5.83
N ARG A 61 11.60 -0.39 5.90
CA ARG A 61 10.89 -1.42 5.13
C ARG A 61 11.15 -1.31 3.63
N ILE A 62 11.22 -0.10 3.09
CA ILE A 62 11.36 0.15 1.64
C ILE A 62 12.69 -0.43 1.12
N GLU A 63 13.76 -0.30 1.91
CA GLU A 63 15.07 -0.86 1.55
C GLU A 63 15.09 -2.39 1.66
N LEU A 64 14.43 -2.93 2.70
CA LEU A 64 14.35 -4.37 2.92
C LEU A 64 13.51 -5.07 1.86
N GLU A 65 12.41 -4.45 1.41
CA GLU A 65 11.58 -4.97 0.33
C GLU A 65 12.39 -5.17 -0.95
N LYS A 66 13.21 -4.19 -1.35
CA LYS A 66 14.09 -4.30 -2.54
C LYS A 66 15.08 -5.46 -2.42
N LYS A 67 15.67 -5.64 -1.24
CA LYS A 67 16.60 -6.76 -0.96
C LYS A 67 15.86 -8.11 -0.98
N CYS A 68 14.63 -8.16 -0.48
CA CYS A 68 13.83 -9.38 -0.40
C CYS A 68 13.19 -9.76 -1.75
N GLN A 69 12.85 -8.80 -2.61
CA GLN A 69 12.40 -9.08 -3.99
C GLN A 69 13.44 -9.89 -4.77
N ALA A 70 14.74 -9.58 -4.61
CA ALA A 70 15.82 -10.34 -5.24
C ALA A 70 15.94 -11.79 -4.73
N LYS A 71 15.46 -12.09 -3.51
CA LYS A 71 15.43 -13.45 -2.95
C LYS A 71 14.19 -14.22 -3.41
N CYS A 72 13.09 -13.52 -3.68
CA CYS A 72 11.78 -14.07 -4.06
C CYS A 72 11.57 -14.10 -5.58
N VAL A 73 12.56 -14.56 -6.36
CA VAL A 73 12.56 -14.45 -7.84
C VAL A 73 11.37 -15.18 -8.50
N ARG A 74 11.02 -16.38 -8.03
CA ARG A 74 9.95 -17.19 -8.63
C ARG A 74 8.58 -16.47 -8.60
N PRO A 75 8.03 -16.10 -7.43
CA PRO A 75 6.72 -15.46 -7.39
C PRO A 75 6.74 -14.04 -7.98
N VAL A 76 7.88 -13.35 -7.97
CA VAL A 76 8.03 -12.06 -8.68
C VAL A 76 7.84 -12.27 -10.19
N ASN A 77 8.47 -13.29 -10.79
CA ASN A 77 8.33 -13.57 -12.21
C ASN A 77 6.90 -13.98 -12.58
N GLU A 78 6.23 -14.78 -11.74
CA GLU A 78 4.85 -15.19 -11.94
C GLU A 78 3.90 -13.99 -11.89
N TYR A 79 4.09 -13.08 -10.94
CA TYR A 79 3.35 -11.82 -10.86
C TYR A 79 3.57 -10.96 -12.13
N GLN A 80 4.81 -10.78 -12.57
CA GLN A 80 5.14 -10.01 -13.78
C GLN A 80 4.51 -10.61 -15.04
N SER A 81 4.47 -11.94 -15.13
CA SER A 81 3.78 -12.64 -16.22
C SER A 81 2.27 -12.37 -16.21
N CYS A 82 1.66 -12.32 -15.02
CA CYS A 82 0.25 -12.00 -14.86
C CYS A 82 -0.04 -10.55 -15.27
N VAL A 83 0.78 -9.60 -14.84
CA VAL A 83 0.65 -8.18 -15.19
C VAL A 83 0.71 -8.00 -16.71
N SER A 84 1.70 -8.61 -17.37
CA SER A 84 1.84 -8.58 -18.82
C SER A 84 0.60 -9.12 -19.54
N ARG A 85 0.00 -10.21 -19.02
CA ARG A 85 -1.23 -10.80 -19.56
C ARG A 85 -2.45 -9.88 -19.40
N VAL A 86 -2.59 -9.22 -18.25
CA VAL A 86 -3.72 -8.31 -17.99
C VAL A 86 -3.59 -7.05 -18.84
N GLN A 87 -2.37 -6.50 -18.98
CA GLN A 87 -2.11 -5.35 -19.86
C GLN A 87 -2.41 -5.67 -21.34
N ALA A 88 -2.14 -6.89 -21.79
CA ALA A 88 -2.47 -7.31 -23.17
C ALA A 88 -3.97 -7.46 -23.44
N LYS A 89 -4.82 -7.53 -22.41
CA LYS A 89 -6.28 -7.71 -22.54
C LYS A 89 -7.06 -6.71 -21.68
N PRO A 90 -7.06 -5.41 -22.03
CA PRO A 90 -7.73 -4.38 -21.24
C PRO A 90 -9.25 -4.54 -21.19
N GLU A 91 -9.84 -5.22 -22.18
CA GLU A 91 -11.29 -5.51 -22.22
C GLU A 91 -11.70 -6.61 -21.23
N MET A 92 -10.76 -7.48 -20.84
CA MET A 92 -11.04 -8.57 -19.91
C MET A 92 -10.71 -8.10 -18.49
N LYS A 93 -11.70 -8.17 -17.59
CA LYS A 93 -11.55 -7.82 -16.16
C LYS A 93 -10.77 -8.91 -15.40
N GLY A 94 -9.50 -9.09 -15.75
CA GLY A 94 -8.58 -10.03 -15.11
C GLY A 94 -7.85 -9.39 -13.92
N ASN A 95 -7.68 -10.15 -12.84
CA ASN A 95 -6.98 -9.70 -11.63
C ASN A 95 -5.72 -10.55 -11.39
N CYS A 96 -4.68 -9.93 -10.84
CA CYS A 96 -3.44 -10.62 -10.43
C CYS A 96 -3.33 -10.83 -8.91
N LEU A 97 -4.43 -10.71 -8.17
CA LEU A 97 -4.44 -10.72 -6.70
C LEU A 97 -3.82 -11.99 -6.11
N GLY A 98 -4.15 -13.19 -6.62
CA GLY A 98 -3.55 -14.42 -6.09
C GLY A 98 -2.03 -14.48 -6.25
N GLN A 99 -1.51 -14.06 -7.41
CA GLN A 99 -0.07 -14.02 -7.68
C GLN A 99 0.63 -12.91 -6.89
N HIS A 100 -0.07 -11.80 -6.65
CA HIS A 100 0.39 -10.70 -5.82
C HIS A 100 0.52 -11.15 -4.36
N GLU A 101 -0.49 -11.83 -3.81
CA GLU A 101 -0.47 -12.38 -2.45
C GLU A 101 0.68 -13.37 -2.26
N GLU A 102 0.95 -14.26 -3.22
CA GLU A 102 2.07 -15.21 -3.17
C GLU A 102 3.44 -14.50 -3.18
N MET A 103 3.59 -13.45 -4.00
CA MET A 103 4.80 -12.62 -4.03
C MET A 103 5.00 -11.91 -2.69
N TYR A 104 3.98 -11.26 -2.15
CA TYR A 104 4.07 -10.55 -0.88
C TYR A 104 4.26 -11.50 0.30
N MET A 105 3.68 -12.70 0.29
CA MET A 105 3.92 -13.71 1.31
C MET A 105 5.41 -14.08 1.43
N CYS A 106 6.11 -14.21 0.30
CA CYS A 106 7.55 -14.45 0.29
C CYS A 106 8.34 -13.24 0.80
N ILE A 107 7.98 -12.03 0.32
CA ILE A 107 8.66 -10.78 0.70
C ILE A 107 8.48 -10.51 2.19
N ASP A 108 7.26 -10.62 2.72
CA ASP A 108 6.95 -10.37 4.12
C ASP A 108 7.65 -11.36 5.05
N HIS A 109 7.71 -12.65 4.68
CA HIS A 109 8.47 -13.65 5.42
C HIS A 109 9.98 -13.34 5.45
N CYS A 110 10.51 -12.73 4.39
CA CYS A 110 11.90 -12.28 4.34
C CYS A 110 12.12 -11.02 5.19
N VAL A 111 11.28 -10.00 5.04
CA VAL A 111 11.38 -8.70 5.73
C VAL A 111 11.20 -8.86 7.23
N ALA A 112 10.32 -9.74 7.68
CA ALA A 112 10.02 -9.96 9.11
C ALA A 112 11.25 -10.34 9.96
N LYS A 113 12.30 -10.88 9.34
CA LYS A 113 13.54 -11.27 10.03
C LYS A 113 14.40 -10.07 10.43
N ASP A 114 14.41 -9.04 9.57
CA ASP A 114 15.34 -7.93 9.69
C ASP A 114 14.65 -6.63 10.13
N LEU A 115 13.34 -6.48 9.86
CA LEU A 115 12.60 -5.23 10.05
C LEU A 115 12.66 -4.71 11.49
N PHE A 116 12.45 -5.59 12.48
CA PHE A 116 12.41 -5.19 13.89
C PHE A 116 13.79 -4.77 14.45
N ASN A 117 14.89 -5.04 13.74
CA ASN A 117 16.20 -4.54 14.15
C ASN A 117 16.37 -3.05 13.84
N TYR A 118 15.58 -2.50 12.92
CA TYR A 118 15.59 -1.07 12.57
C TYR A 118 14.58 -0.25 13.37
N LEU A 119 13.63 -0.91 14.03
CA LEU A 119 12.55 -0.30 14.80
C LEU A 119 12.92 -0.33 16.28
N VAL A 120 13.77 0.60 16.71
CA VAL A 120 14.18 0.80 18.11
C VAL A 120 13.60 2.10 18.64
#